data_AF-A0A0W0ZX94-F1
#
_entry.id   AF-A0A0W0ZX94-F1
#
_cell.length_a   1.000
_cell.length_b   1.000
_cell.length_c   1.000
_cell.angle_alpha   90.00
_cell.angle_beta   90.00
_cell.angle_gamma   90.00
#
_symmetry.space_group_name_H-M   'P 1'
#
loop_
_entity.id
_entity.type
_entity.pdbx_description
1 polymer ?
#
loop_
_entity_poly.entity_id
_entity_poly.type
_entity_poly.pdbx_seq_one_letter_code
_entity_poly.pdbx_strand_id
1 'polypeptide(L)' 'MQSKNEKPSPISDVISTSLYAERIVINISNATKHLFFPTPEESRVRFIDRAQFEFKRKALTVAEDLTAISFLK' A
#
# COMPACT_ATOMS: atom_id res chain seq x y z
N MET A 1 17.44 -16.93 28.74
CA MET A 1 16.40 -17.74 28.05
C MET A 1 15.55 -16.77 27.25
N GLN A 2 15.70 -16.75 25.92
CA GLN A 2 14.86 -15.93 25.05
C GLN A 2 13.41 -16.39 25.15
N SER A 3 12.52 -15.47 25.54
CA SER A 3 11.08 -15.68 25.46
C SER A 3 10.70 -15.95 24.01
N LYS A 4 10.10 -17.11 23.79
CA LYS A 4 9.63 -17.63 22.51
C LYS A 4 8.42 -16.79 22.07
N ASN A 5 8.49 -16.25 20.85
CA ASN A 5 7.36 -16.05 19.92
C ASN A 5 5.97 -16.11 20.58
N GLU A 6 5.57 -15.05 21.28
CA GLU A 6 4.15 -14.81 21.49
C GLU A 6 3.58 -14.45 20.12
N LYS A 7 2.88 -15.40 19.49
CA LYS A 7 2.05 -15.06 18.33
C LYS A 7 1.19 -13.87 18.75
N PRO A 8 1.10 -12.80 17.93
CA PRO A 8 0.20 -11.71 18.24
C PRO A 8 -1.19 -12.29 18.54
N SER A 9 -1.89 -11.70 19.50
CA SER A 9 -3.27 -12.10 19.78
C SER A 9 -4.08 -12.07 18.47
N PRO A 10 -5.04 -12.98 18.25
CA PRO A 10 -5.89 -12.96 17.06
C PRO A 10 -6.54 -11.60 16.78
N ILE A 11 -6.80 -10.82 17.84
CA ILE A 11 -7.32 -9.44 17.74
C ILE A 11 -6.26 -8.50 17.14
N SER A 12 -5.00 -8.64 17.55
CA SER A 12 -3.86 -7.90 17.00
C SER A 12 -3.63 -8.22 15.53
N ASP A 13 -3.77 -9.48 15.12
CA ASP A 13 -3.63 -9.88 13.71
C ASP A 13 -4.74 -9.30 12.84
N VAL A 14 -5.99 -9.29 13.32
CA VAL A 14 -7.14 -8.69 12.62
C VAL A 14 -6.96 -7.17 12.47
N ILE A 15 -6.58 -6.48 13.54
CA ILE A 15 -6.34 -5.03 13.49
C ILE A 15 -5.19 -4.72 12.52
N SER A 16 -4.07 -5.43 12.63
CA SER A 16 -2.91 -5.20 11.77
C SER A 16 -3.25 -5.46 10.30
N THR A 17 -3.91 -6.58 10.01
CA THR A 17 -4.38 -6.91 8.66
C THR A 17 -5.29 -5.82 8.10
N SER A 18 -6.21 -5.30 8.91
CA SER A 18 -7.14 -4.25 8.49
C SER A 18 -6.41 -2.94 8.16
N LEU A 19 -5.44 -2.54 8.98
CA LEU A 19 -4.64 -1.34 8.75
C LEU A 19 -3.77 -1.45 7.49
N TYR A 20 -3.13 -2.61 7.26
CA TYR A 20 -2.37 -2.84 6.04
C TYR A 20 -3.29 -2.84 4.80
N ALA A 21 -4.46 -3.47 4.88
CA ALA A 21 -5.44 -3.48 3.79
C ALA A 21 -5.96 -2.08 3.46
N GLU A 22 -6.29 -1.28 4.47
CA GLU A 22 -6.71 0.11 4.31
C GLU A 22 -5.62 0.94 3.62
N ARG A 23 -4.36 0.78 4.05
CA ARG A 23 -3.22 1.48 3.46
C ARG A 23 -3.02 1.12 1.98
N ILE A 24 -3.21 -0.15 1.60
CA ILE A 24 -3.19 -0.60 0.21
C ILE A 24 -4.27 0.14 -0.59
N VAL A 25 -5.51 0.14 -0.11
CA VAL A 25 -6.66 0.76 -0.79
C VAL A 25 -6.42 2.26 -0.98
N ILE A 26 -5.95 2.97 0.05
CA ILE A 26 -5.64 4.40 -0.03
C ILE A 26 -4.55 4.67 -1.08
N ASN A 27 -3.47 3.89 -1.07
CA ASN A 27 -2.36 4.09 -2.00
C ASN A 27 -2.78 3.82 -3.46
N ILE A 28 -3.52 2.74 -3.72
CA ILE A 28 -4.04 2.41 -5.05
C ILE A 28 -5.04 3.48 -5.53
N SER A 29 -5.93 3.93 -4.65
CA SER A 29 -6.93 4.95 -4.99
C SER A 29 -6.26 6.28 -5.36
N ASN A 30 -5.27 6.70 -4.59
CA ASN A 30 -4.53 7.93 -4.87
C ASN A 30 -3.74 7.83 -6.18
N ALA A 31 -3.06 6.70 -6.43
CA ALA A 31 -2.36 6.47 -7.69
C ALA A 31 -3.34 6.52 -8.88
N THR A 32 -4.49 5.85 -8.76
CA THR A 32 -5.55 5.84 -9.79
C THR A 32 -6.07 7.26 -10.05
N LYS A 33 -6.29 8.05 -9.01
CA LYS A 33 -6.71 9.44 -9.13
C LYS A 33 -5.69 10.27 -9.92
N HIS A 34 -4.40 10.18 -9.60
CA HIS A 34 -3.36 10.93 -10.32
C HIS A 34 -3.17 10.46 -11.78
N LEU A 35 -3.53 9.22 -12.08
CA LEU A 35 -3.42 8.67 -13.43
C LEU A 35 -4.57 9.11 -14.34
N PHE A 36 -5.80 8.93 -13.87
CA PHE A 36 -7.01 9.09 -14.68
C PHE A 36 -7.72 10.43 -14.46
N PHE A 37 -7.46 11.11 -13.34
CA PHE A 37 -8.03 12.41 -12.99
C PHE A 37 -6.93 13.40 -12.54
N PRO A 38 -5.92 13.65 -13.39
CA PRO A 38 -4.80 14.52 -13.06
C PRO A 38 -5.26 15.97 -12.89
N THR A 39 -4.54 16.74 -12.08
CA THR A 39 -4.70 18.20 -12.05
C THR A 39 -4.32 18.84 -13.40
N PRO A 40 -4.71 20.11 -13.66
CA PRO A 40 -4.28 20.82 -14.87
C PRO A 40 -2.75 20.85 -15.04
N GLU A 41 -1.99 20.95 -13.94
CA GLU A 41 -0.53 20.92 -13.94
C GLU A 41 0.00 19.53 -14.32
N GLU A 42 -0.55 18.48 -13.71
CA GLU A 42 -0.18 17.09 -13.95
C GLU A 42 -0.55 16.63 -15.37
N SER A 43 -1.61 17.18 -15.94
CA SER A 43 -2.08 16.86 -17.30
C SER A 43 -1.03 17.15 -18.38
N ARG A 44 -0.08 18.05 -18.11
CA ARG A 44 1.04 18.41 -19.00
C ARG A 44 2.08 17.31 -19.14
N VAL A 45 2.11 16.39 -18.18
CA VAL A 45 3.01 15.22 -18.18
C VAL A 45 2.33 14.08 -18.95
N ARG A 46 3.09 13.24 -19.65
CA ARG A 46 2.48 12.10 -20.37
C ARG A 46 1.94 11.09 -19.37
N PHE A 47 0.88 10.39 -19.74
CA PHE A 47 0.28 9.35 -18.90
C PHE A 47 1.31 8.30 -18.44
N ILE A 48 2.18 7.83 -19.34
CA ILE A 48 3.21 6.83 -19.02
C ILE A 48 4.20 7.35 -17.97
N ASP A 49 4.58 8.62 -18.04
CA ASP A 49 5.53 9.21 -17.09
C ASP A 49 4.88 9.36 -15.71
N ARG A 50 3.59 9.75 -15.66
CA ARG A 50 2.80 9.74 -14.42
C ARG A 50 2.66 8.34 -13.84
N ALA A 51 2.40 7.34 -14.70
CA ALA A 51 2.26 5.94 -14.31
C ALA A 51 3.55 5.42 -13.69
N GLN A 52 4.70 5.70 -14.31
CA GLN A 52 6.00 5.32 -13.76
C GLN A 52 6.28 6.00 -12.42
N PHE A 53 5.93 7.28 -12.28
CA PHE A 53 6.12 8.00 -11.03
C PHE A 53 5.28 7.41 -9.89
N GLU A 54 3.97 7.22 -10.10
CA GLU A 54 3.09 6.64 -9.07
C GLU A 54 3.44 5.19 -8.77
N PHE A 55 3.78 4.39 -9.79
CA PHE A 55 4.22 3.01 -9.60
C PHE A 55 5.49 2.95 -8.76
N LYS A 56 6.54 3.73 -9.09
CA LYS A 56 7.77 3.76 -8.29
C LYS A 56 7.53 4.20 -6.84
N ARG A 57 6.61 5.13 -6.63
CA ARG A 57 6.36 5.71 -5.30
C ARG A 57 5.47 4.82 -4.42
N LYS A 58 4.56 4.04 -5.01
CA LYS A 58 3.51 3.33 -4.28
C LYS A 58 3.58 1.81 -4.38
N ALA A 59 4.18 1.24 -5.43
CA ALA A 59 4.21 -0.20 -5.64
C ALA A 59 4.99 -0.94 -4.55
N LEU A 60 6.13 -0.37 -4.09
CA LEU A 60 6.92 -0.97 -3.02
C LEU A 60 6.11 -1.06 -1.72
N THR A 61 5.48 0.04 -1.29
CA THR A 61 4.66 0.06 -0.07
C THR A 61 3.48 -0.89 -0.16
N VAL A 62 2.79 -0.97 -1.31
CA VAL A 62 1.71 -1.94 -1.52
C VAL A 62 2.23 -3.38 -1.44
N ALA A 63 3.39 -3.67 -2.03
CA ALA A 63 3.99 -4.99 -1.95
C ALA A 63 4.40 -5.37 -0.51
N GLU A 64 4.97 -4.44 0.24
CA GLU A 64 5.30 -4.60 1.65
C GLU A 64 4.04 -4.85 2.50
N ASP A 65 2.96 -4.12 2.24
CA ASP A 65 1.69 -4.29 2.95
C ASP A 65 1.05 -5.66 2.67
N LEU A 66 1.05 -6.10 1.41
CA LEU A 66 0.58 -7.43 1.02
C LEU A 66 1.43 -8.54 1.66
N THR A 67 2.74 -8.30 1.73
CA THR A 67 3.69 -9.20 2.38
C THR A 67 3.40 -9.29 3.88
N ALA A 68 3.20 -8.15 4.55
CA ALA A 68 2.85 -8.09 5.97
C ALA A 68 1.56 -8.86 6.26
N ILE A 69 0.50 -8.65 5.47
CA ILE A 69 -0.76 -9.42 5.60
C ILE A 69 -0.52 -10.93 5.43
N SER A 70 0.34 -11.32 4.49
CA SER A 70 0.62 -12.73 4.20
C SER A 70 1.40 -13.42 5.34
N PHE A 71 2.22 -12.68 6.08
CA PHE A 71 2.99 -13.18 7.22
C PHE A 71 2.29 -13.02 8.58
N LEU A 72 1.16 -12.31 8.64
CA LEU A 72 0.28 -12.21 9.82
C LEU A 72 -0.69 -13.39 9.97
N LYS A 73 -0.67 -14.35 9.03
CA LYS A 73 -1.52 -15.56 9.03
C LYS A 73 -0.86 -16.75 9.71
#